data_AF-I2PWW7-F1
#
_entry.id   AF-I2PWW7-F1
#
_cell.length_a   1.000
_cell.length_b   1.000
_cell.length_c   1.000
_cell.angle_alpha   90.00
_cell.angle_beta   90.00
_cell.angle_gamma   90.00
#
_symmetry.space_group_name_H-M   'P 1'
#
loop_
_entity.id
_entity.type
_entity.pdbx_description
1 polymer ?
#
loop_
_entity_poly.entity_id
_entity_poly.type
_entity_poly.pdbx_seq_one_letter_code
_entity_poly.pdbx_strand_id
1 'polypeptide(L)'
;MYFYTEQTPYEKTSLHGLQGAWENFKHTFLCLHPFSGSDRIIFHLNEAMSWEMVRDLKKMKDVYLLIRNMCLKSEKAEELNEDLEEITKCLDEAVEEYGDR
;
A
#
# COMPACT_ATOMS: atom_id res chain seq x y z
N MET A 1 1.66 13.76 37.39
CA MET A 1 2.07 13.99 35.99
C MET A 1 2.70 12.70 35.51
N TYR A 2 2.05 12.00 34.58
CA TYR A 2 2.61 10.79 33.97
C TYR A 2 3.48 11.24 32.80
N PHE A 3 4.75 10.86 32.80
CA PHE A 3 5.60 11.00 31.62
C PHE A 3 5.43 9.73 30.80
N TYR A 4 5.10 9.88 29.52
CA TYR A 4 5.13 8.77 28.58
C TYR A 4 6.60 8.39 28.35
N THR A 5 7.03 7.30 28.97
CA THR A 5 8.31 6.66 28.66
C THR A 5 8.16 5.86 27.38
N GLU A 6 9.09 6.02 26.45
CA GLU A 6 9.15 5.26 25.20
C GLU A 6 9.19 3.75 25.52
N GLN A 7 8.27 2.99 24.93
CA GLN A 7 8.26 1.54 25.06
C GLN A 7 9.20 0.94 24.00
N THR A 8 10.15 0.09 24.42
CA THR A 8 11.04 -0.66 23.53
C THR A 8 10.81 -2.16 23.64
N PRO A 9 10.89 -2.95 22.55
CA PRO A 9 10.86 -2.59 21.13
C PRO A 9 9.42 -2.60 20.59
N TYR A 10 9.10 -1.69 19.66
CA TYR A 10 7.86 -1.77 18.89
C TYR A 10 7.82 -3.11 18.13
N GLU A 11 6.87 -3.98 18.47
CA GLU A 11 6.61 -5.17 17.66
C GLU A 11 6.09 -4.74 16.30
N LYS A 12 6.72 -5.23 15.23
CA LYS A 12 6.32 -4.94 13.86
C LYS A 12 4.93 -5.56 13.62
N THR A 13 3.91 -4.71 13.49
CA THR A 13 2.55 -5.15 13.15
C THR A 13 2.40 -5.35 11.64
N SER A 14 1.39 -6.11 11.22
CA SER A 14 1.06 -6.25 9.79
C SER A 14 0.69 -4.91 9.14
N LEU A 15 0.06 -3.99 9.89
CA LEU A 15 -0.19 -2.61 9.43
C LEU A 15 1.11 -1.83 9.15
N HIS A 16 2.13 -1.99 9.99
CA HIS A 16 3.43 -1.38 9.73
C HIS A 16 4.12 -1.99 8.50
N GLY A 17 3.98 -3.31 8.29
CA GLY A 17 4.42 -3.98 7.07
C GLY A 17 3.72 -3.42 5.82
N LEU A 18 2.40 -3.31 5.87
CA LEU A 18 1.58 -2.77 4.78
C LEU A 18 1.93 -1.31 4.45
N GLN A 19 2.11 -0.47 5.47
CA GLN A 19 2.57 0.91 5.26
C GLN A 19 3.91 0.95 4.52
N GLY A 20 4.88 0.12 4.95
CA GLY A 20 6.18 0.03 4.29
C GLY A 20 6.08 -0.41 2.83
N ALA A 21 5.25 -1.42 2.54
CA ALA A 21 5.02 -1.91 1.18
C ALA A 21 4.44 -0.81 0.26
N TRP A 22 3.47 -0.05 0.75
CA TRP A 22 2.89 1.07 -0.01
C TRP A 22 3.89 2.21 -0.29
N GLU A 23 4.73 2.57 0.69
CA GLU A 23 5.74 3.62 0.50
C GLU A 23 6.83 3.17 -0.49
N ASN A 24 7.25 1.91 -0.44
CA ASN A 24 8.19 1.34 -1.42
C ASN A 24 7.60 1.40 -2.83
N PHE A 25 6.37 0.89 -3.01
CA PHE A 25 5.67 0.96 -4.29
C PHE A 25 5.55 2.40 -4.80
N LYS A 26 5.15 3.34 -3.93
CA LYS A 26 5.04 4.76 -4.30
C LYS A 26 6.37 5.33 -4.74
N HIS A 27 7.45 5.02 -4.03
CA HIS A 27 8.79 5.46 -4.39
C HIS A 27 9.19 4.94 -5.79
N THR A 28 9.11 3.62 -6.01
CA THR A 28 9.40 2.99 -7.30
C THR A 28 8.54 3.58 -8.41
N PHE A 29 7.24 3.70 -8.17
CA PHE A 29 6.29 4.26 -9.12
C PHE A 29 6.66 5.69 -9.54
N LEU A 30 7.00 6.56 -8.57
CA LEU A 30 7.39 7.94 -8.85
C LEU A 30 8.72 8.04 -9.60
N CYS A 31 9.65 7.11 -9.40
CA CYS A 31 10.88 7.03 -10.18
C CYS A 31 10.64 6.63 -11.65
N LEU A 32 9.56 5.90 -11.93
CA LEU A 32 9.18 5.46 -13.27
C LEU A 32 8.25 6.45 -13.99
N HIS A 33 7.54 7.29 -13.24
CA HIS A 33 6.70 8.36 -13.77
C HIS A 33 7.54 9.47 -14.44
N PRO A 34 7.10 10.04 -15.59
CA PRO A 34 5.83 9.81 -16.28
C PRO A 34 5.87 8.69 -17.32
N PHE A 35 4.78 7.93 -17.39
CA PHE A 35 4.49 6.97 -18.47
C PHE A 35 2.98 6.95 -18.81
N SER A 36 2.60 6.26 -19.89
CA SER A 36 1.20 6.22 -20.35
C SER A 36 0.25 5.69 -19.27
N GLY A 37 -0.77 6.48 -18.92
CA GLY A 37 -1.76 6.14 -17.89
C GLY A 37 -1.29 6.30 -16.43
N SER A 38 -0.04 6.73 -16.21
CA SER A 38 0.53 6.88 -14.87
C SER A 38 -0.20 7.90 -13.98
N ASP A 39 -0.73 8.99 -14.55
CA ASP A 39 -1.50 10.00 -13.80
C ASP A 39 -2.73 9.40 -13.09
N ARG A 40 -3.42 8.49 -13.78
CA ARG A 40 -4.58 7.79 -13.22
C ARG A 40 -4.18 6.83 -12.10
N ILE A 41 -3.02 6.18 -12.24
CA ILE A 41 -2.51 5.29 -11.20
C ILE A 41 -2.14 6.11 -9.95
N ILE A 42 -1.47 7.27 -10.10
CA ILE A 42 -1.17 8.18 -8.97
C ILE A 42 -2.45 8.59 -8.23
N PHE A 43 -3.51 8.92 -8.97
CA PHE A 43 -4.79 9.27 -8.36
C PHE A 43 -5.30 8.16 -7.42
N HIS A 44 -5.37 6.92 -7.93
CA HIS A 44 -5.84 5.79 -7.14
C HIS A 44 -4.86 5.39 -6.03
N LEU A 45 -3.55 5.56 -6.23
CA LEU A 45 -2.54 5.34 -5.19
C LEU A 45 -2.75 6.27 -4.00
N ASN A 46 -3.01 7.57 -4.25
CA ASN A 46 -3.33 8.52 -3.18
C ASN A 46 -4.65 8.18 -2.48
N GLU A 47 -5.64 7.70 -3.24
CA GLU A 47 -6.91 7.21 -2.68
C GLU A 47 -6.68 6.01 -1.77
N ALA A 48 -5.93 4.99 -2.21
CA ALA A 48 -5.63 3.79 -1.43
C ALA A 48 -4.93 4.11 -0.10
N MET A 49 -4.08 5.13 -0.07
CA MET A 49 -3.36 5.58 1.14
C MET A 49 -4.07 6.70 1.91
N SER A 50 -5.29 7.06 1.53
CA SER A 50 -6.07 8.07 2.26
C SER A 50 -6.49 7.58 3.65
N TRP A 51 -6.77 8.54 4.55
CA TRP A 51 -7.23 8.25 5.91
C TRP A 51 -8.55 7.46 5.94
N GLU A 52 -9.39 7.65 4.93
CA GLU A 52 -10.65 6.92 4.76
C GLU A 52 -10.40 5.45 4.45
N MET A 53 -9.40 5.15 3.61
CA MET A 53 -9.12 3.79 3.14
C MET A 53 -8.30 2.97 4.14
N VAL A 54 -7.36 3.60 4.87
CA VAL A 54 -6.59 2.91 5.92
C VAL A 54 -7.46 2.43 7.10
N ARG A 55 -8.68 2.94 7.22
CA ARG A 55 -9.66 2.49 8.24
C ARG A 55 -10.58 1.38 7.74
N ASP A 56 -10.56 1.07 6.44
CA ASP A 56 -11.38 0.04 5.81
C ASP A 56 -10.50 -0.78 4.85
N LEU A 57 -9.78 -1.76 5.42
CA LEU A 57 -8.84 -2.59 4.67
C LEU A 57 -9.51 -3.41 3.56
N LYS A 58 -10.81 -3.73 3.71
CA LYS A 58 -11.59 -4.41 2.66
C LYS A 58 -11.75 -3.49 1.46
N LYS A 59 -12.13 -2.23 1.66
CA LYS A 59 -12.14 -1.24 0.56
C LYS A 59 -10.74 -0.97 0.00
N MET A 60 -9.71 -0.92 0.85
CA MET A 60 -8.32 -0.76 0.38
C MET A 60 -7.94 -1.87 -0.60
N LYS A 61 -8.35 -3.12 -0.31
CA LYS A 61 -8.16 -4.26 -1.21
C LYS A 61 -8.83 -4.07 -2.56
N ASP A 62 -10.05 -3.56 -2.60
CA ASP A 62 -10.74 -3.28 -3.86
C ASP A 62 -10.01 -2.23 -4.71
N VAL A 63 -9.56 -1.13 -4.09
CA VAL A 63 -8.80 -0.08 -4.80
C VAL A 63 -7.41 -0.57 -5.21
N TYR A 64 -6.75 -1.38 -4.37
CA TYR A 64 -5.49 -2.02 -4.70
C TYR A 64 -5.62 -2.91 -5.94
N LEU A 65 -6.67 -3.70 -6.06
CA LEU A 65 -6.91 -4.54 -7.25
C LEU A 65 -7.03 -3.70 -8.52
N LEU A 66 -7.65 -2.52 -8.44
CA LEU A 66 -7.71 -1.58 -9.57
C LEU A 66 -6.30 -1.07 -9.94
N ILE A 67 -5.52 -0.63 -8.94
CA ILE A 67 -4.13 -0.17 -9.13
C ILE A 67 -3.28 -1.26 -9.78
N ARG A 68 -3.28 -2.46 -9.20
CA ARG A 68 -2.55 -3.62 -9.69
C ARG A 68 -2.88 -3.92 -11.15
N ASN A 69 -4.16 -3.95 -11.50
CA ASN A 69 -4.61 -4.21 -12.87
C ASN A 69 -4.16 -3.13 -13.86
N MET A 70 -4.05 -1.87 -13.44
CA MET A 70 -3.52 -0.80 -14.29
C MET A 70 -1.99 -0.92 -14.45
N CYS A 71 -1.26 -1.18 -13.37
CA CYS A 71 0.19 -1.37 -13.42
C CYS A 71 0.58 -2.56 -14.30
N LEU A 72 -0.10 -3.70 -14.17
CA LEU A 72 0.15 -4.89 -14.98
C LEU A 72 -0.15 -4.71 -16.48
N LYS A 73 -0.94 -3.70 -16.84
CA LYS A 73 -1.23 -3.34 -18.25
C LYS A 73 -0.29 -2.25 -18.78
N SER A 74 0.54 -1.68 -17.92
CA SER A 74 1.48 -0.64 -18.30
C SER A 74 2.76 -1.22 -18.88
N GLU A 75 3.51 -0.39 -19.60
CA GLU A 75 4.87 -0.69 -20.04
C GLU A 75 5.88 -0.82 -18.89
N LYS A 76 5.44 -0.59 -17.64
CA LYS A 76 6.24 -0.64 -16.40
C LYS A 76 5.89 -1.83 -15.50
N ALA A 77 5.19 -2.82 -16.06
CA ALA A 77 4.69 -3.95 -15.30
C ALA A 77 5.82 -4.77 -14.64
N GLU A 78 6.94 -4.99 -15.33
CA GLU A 78 8.06 -5.77 -14.80
C GLU A 78 8.73 -5.06 -13.62
N GLU A 79 8.96 -3.75 -13.74
CA GLU A 79 9.59 -2.96 -12.70
C GLU A 79 8.72 -2.78 -11.44
N LEU A 80 7.39 -2.87 -11.60
CA LEU A 80 6.43 -2.71 -10.49
C LEU A 80 5.98 -4.04 -9.86
N ASN A 81 6.31 -5.19 -10.47
CA ASN A 81 5.72 -6.47 -10.07
C ASN A 81 6.09 -6.87 -8.63
N GLU A 82 7.35 -6.69 -8.24
CA GLU A 82 7.83 -7.03 -6.89
C GLU A 82 7.11 -6.24 -5.80
N ASP A 83 6.96 -4.92 -6.00
CA ASP A 83 6.24 -4.06 -5.07
C ASP A 83 4.74 -4.42 -4.97
N LEU A 84 4.12 -4.81 -6.09
CA LEU A 84 2.73 -5.28 -6.09
C LEU A 84 2.58 -6.62 -5.34
N GLU A 85 3.52 -7.54 -5.51
CA GLU A 85 3.51 -8.80 -4.75
C GLU A 85 3.65 -8.55 -3.24
N GLU A 86 4.55 -7.65 -2.83
CA GLU A 86 4.73 -7.30 -1.43
C GLU A 86 3.49 -6.60 -0.84
N ILE A 87 2.87 -5.66 -1.56
CA ILE A 87 1.59 -5.07 -1.13
C ILE A 87 0.52 -6.16 -0.97
N THR A 88 0.42 -7.09 -1.92
CA THR A 88 -0.58 -8.17 -1.85
C THR A 88 -0.42 -8.96 -0.56
N LYS A 89 0.81 -9.38 -0.27
CA LYS A 89 1.14 -10.13 0.93
C LYS A 89 0.82 -9.36 2.20
N CYS A 90 1.32 -8.13 2.34
CA CYS A 90 1.09 -7.34 3.54
C CYS A 90 -0.38 -6.95 3.73
N LEU A 91 -1.11 -6.72 2.63
CA LEU A 91 -2.52 -6.38 2.69
C LEU A 91 -3.37 -7.58 3.11
N ASP A 92 -3.06 -8.78 2.62
CA ASP A 92 -3.72 -10.00 3.05
C ASP A 92 -3.46 -10.29 4.54
N GLU A 93 -2.22 -10.14 5.01
CA GLU A 93 -1.86 -10.24 6.43
C GLU A 93 -2.64 -9.22 7.29
N ALA A 94 -2.71 -7.97 6.85
CA ALA A 94 -3.42 -6.92 7.59
C ALA A 94 -4.94 -7.13 7.59
N VAL A 95 -5.52 -7.61 6.49
CA VAL A 95 -6.95 -7.94 6.41
C VAL A 95 -7.28 -9.14 7.29
N GLU A 96 -6.41 -10.14 7.38
CA GLU A 96 -6.61 -11.28 8.27
C GLU A 96 -6.58 -10.86 9.76
N GLU A 97 -5.66 -9.97 10.13
CA GLU A 97 -5.50 -9.54 11.52
C GLU A 97 -6.53 -8.48 11.96
N TYR A 98 -6.97 -7.61 11.04
CA TYR A 98 -7.76 -6.42 11.36
C TYR A 98 -9.06 -6.26 10.54
N GLY A 99 -9.32 -7.07 9.52
CA GLY A 99 -10.39 -6.85 8.54
C GLY A 99 -11.83 -7.03 9.04
N ASP A 100 -12.02 -7.61 10.23
CA ASP A 100 -13.34 -7.81 10.85
C ASP A 100 -13.61 -6.83 12.03
N ARG A 101 -12.73 -5.85 12.25
CA ARG A 101 -12.94 -4.76 13.22
C ARG A 101 -13.72 -3.60 12.61
#